data_AF-A0A317C7M0-F1
#
_entry.id   AF-A0A317C7M0-F1
#
_cell.length_a   1.000
_cell.length_b   1.000
_cell.length_c   1.000
_cell.angle_alpha   90.00
_cell.angle_beta   90.00
_cell.angle_gamma   90.00
#
_symmetry.space_group_name_H-M   'P 1'
#
loop_
_entity.id
_entity.type
_entity.pdbx_description
1 polymer ?
#
loop_
_entity_poly.entity_id
_entity_poly.type
_entity_poly.pdbx_seq_one_letter_code
_entity_poly.pdbx_strand_id
1 'polypeptide(L)'
;MKITTLNIAAGCLMFMSSVSHAVNEAFCDQYAQTGVAQHISNIAHKCNLQGLRWSADFISQKNWCKSVRRPIAENETAERRKSLTQCGVPENNIRKPFNSLEYGLADFLITTAIERAKVDDVRSIQVFGREGVDFNWEWGGNDSTVLFHAIKHQASKVVRYLIGFVNPNRSTNGGGAPLAFMLANEKVDYDLLRFLLENGVDANYHGEYRTESYIPLMVAVQKRYLRAVRDLITIGKASPNVFDTVPPLTYALKNKDTEIALLLINSGANLNFGMYECGQITGPANDKMPLDLATEMNNPRLINAIKSKGGKTAAECVKLDAT
;
A
#
# COMPACT_ATOMS: atom_id res chain seq x y z
N MET A 1 30.19 85.37 8.60
CA MET A 1 31.06 84.70 7.60
C MET A 1 32.14 83.94 8.36
N LYS A 2 32.28 82.61 8.11
CA LYS A 2 33.27 81.62 8.65
C LYS A 2 33.04 81.19 10.12
N ILE A 3 32.65 79.93 10.44
CA ILE A 3 33.30 78.59 10.30
C ILE A 3 34.63 78.61 11.11
N THR A 4 34.94 77.79 12.14
CA THR A 4 34.73 76.36 12.51
C THR A 4 35.21 76.19 13.97
N THR A 5 34.79 75.18 14.75
CA THR A 5 35.53 73.90 14.98
C THR A 5 34.54 72.81 15.43
N LEU A 6 34.38 71.70 14.71
CA LEU A 6 35.19 70.46 14.67
C LEU A 6 35.14 69.65 15.97
N ASN A 7 34.38 68.55 15.96
CA ASN A 7 34.56 67.41 16.85
C ASN A 7 34.46 66.12 16.04
N ILE A 8 35.54 65.34 16.08
CA ILE A 8 35.68 64.02 15.47
C ILE A 8 35.40 63.00 16.58
N ALA A 9 34.49 62.06 16.34
CA ALA A 9 34.45 60.80 17.06
C ALA A 9 34.23 59.67 16.05
N ALA A 10 35.18 58.74 16.07
CA ALA A 10 35.34 57.66 15.12
C ALA A 10 34.18 56.67 15.16
N GLY A 11 33.56 56.44 14.00
CA GLY A 11 32.58 55.38 13.80
C GLY A 11 33.27 54.02 13.69
N CYS A 12 33.09 53.18 14.70
CA CYS A 12 33.42 51.76 14.63
C CYS A 12 32.34 51.10 13.74
N LEU A 13 32.63 50.92 12.45
CA LEU A 13 31.80 50.13 11.54
C LEU A 13 31.90 48.64 11.94
N MET A 14 30.97 48.21 12.80
CA MET A 14 30.64 46.79 12.90
C MET A 14 29.99 46.36 11.59
N PHE A 15 30.76 45.70 10.73
CA PHE A 15 30.19 44.86 9.68
C PHE A 15 29.44 43.72 10.36
N MET A 16 28.13 43.89 10.56
CA MET A 16 27.24 42.77 10.79
C MET A 16 27.17 41.94 9.50
N SER A 17 27.95 40.87 9.44
CA SER A 17 27.74 39.80 8.46
C SER A 17 26.49 39.01 8.82
N SER A 18 25.32 39.63 8.70
CA SER A 18 24.10 38.87 8.41
C SER A 18 24.27 38.36 6.97
N VAL A 19 24.21 37.06 6.67
CA VAL A 19 22.98 36.26 6.65
C VAL A 19 23.45 34.80 6.54
N SER A 20 23.60 34.10 7.67
CA SER A 20 23.48 32.63 7.69
C SER A 20 21.99 32.36 7.62
N HIS A 21 21.45 32.05 6.45
CA HIS A 21 20.09 31.55 6.35
C HIS A 21 20.18 30.16 5.76
N ALA A 22 19.91 29.17 6.62
CA ALA A 22 19.50 27.85 6.17
C ALA A 22 18.48 28.03 5.05
N VAL A 23 18.64 27.24 3.99
CA VAL A 23 17.72 27.25 2.86
C VAL A 23 16.32 26.92 3.39
N ASN A 24 15.34 27.79 3.12
CA ASN A 24 14.00 27.60 3.67
C ASN A 24 13.35 26.31 3.12
N GLU A 25 12.44 25.73 3.90
CA GLU A 25 11.87 24.42 3.58
C GLU A 25 11.17 24.37 2.21
N ALA A 26 10.44 25.43 1.86
CA ALA A 26 9.76 25.55 0.58
C ALA A 26 10.72 25.53 -0.61
N PHE A 27 11.90 26.17 -0.51
CA PHE A 27 12.91 26.08 -1.55
C PHE A 27 13.41 24.65 -1.71
N CYS A 28 13.69 23.94 -0.62
CA CYS A 28 14.21 22.57 -0.73
C CYS A 28 13.16 21.57 -1.23
N ASP A 29 11.88 21.82 -0.96
CA ASP A 29 10.77 21.11 -1.61
C ASP A 29 10.79 21.33 -3.12
N GLN A 30 10.91 22.58 -3.57
CA GLN A 30 10.98 22.89 -5.00
C GLN A 30 12.24 22.30 -5.66
N TYR A 31 13.39 22.38 -4.99
CA TYR A 31 14.63 21.76 -5.45
C TYR A 31 14.45 20.26 -5.66
N ALA A 32 13.90 19.55 -4.68
CA ALA A 32 13.73 18.10 -4.76
C ALA A 32 12.64 17.67 -5.75
N GLN A 33 11.55 18.45 -5.91
CA GLN A 33 10.56 18.20 -6.97
C GLN A 33 11.18 18.35 -8.35
N THR A 34 11.94 19.44 -8.57
CA THR A 34 12.69 19.67 -9.81
C THR A 34 13.73 18.56 -10.02
N GLY A 35 14.37 18.16 -8.92
CA GLY A 35 15.04 16.90 -8.64
C GLY A 35 14.55 15.71 -9.46
N VAL A 36 13.44 15.19 -8.95
CA VAL A 36 12.76 14.01 -9.45
C VAL A 36 12.26 14.22 -10.89
N ALA A 37 11.72 15.40 -11.22
CA ALA A 37 11.22 15.69 -12.57
C ALA A 37 12.34 15.60 -13.64
N GLN A 38 13.51 16.20 -13.37
CA GLN A 38 14.66 16.12 -14.27
C GLN A 38 15.18 14.67 -14.40
N HIS A 39 15.10 13.86 -13.34
CA HIS A 39 15.44 12.44 -13.41
C HIS A 39 14.45 11.64 -14.26
N ILE A 40 13.15 11.92 -14.18
CA ILE A 40 12.15 11.35 -15.08
C ILE A 40 12.47 11.71 -16.54
N SER A 41 12.82 12.98 -16.82
CA SER A 41 13.22 13.39 -18.17
C SER A 41 14.48 12.68 -18.67
N ASN A 42 15.49 12.48 -17.80
CA ASN A 42 16.71 11.71 -18.11
C ASN A 42 16.36 10.30 -18.61
N ILE A 43 15.42 9.62 -17.92
CA ILE A 43 14.94 8.29 -18.31
C ILE A 43 14.14 8.36 -19.62
N ALA A 44 13.11 9.21 -19.68
CA ALA A 44 12.20 9.31 -20.82
C ALA A 44 12.89 9.69 -22.15
N HIS A 45 14.05 10.34 -22.07
CA HIS A 45 14.85 10.74 -23.23
C HIS A 45 16.07 9.85 -23.47
N LYS A 46 16.26 8.77 -22.71
CA LYS A 46 17.40 7.84 -22.85
C LYS A 46 18.76 8.53 -22.71
N CYS A 47 18.85 9.56 -21.86
CA CYS A 47 20.10 10.31 -21.69
C CYS A 47 21.18 9.51 -20.97
N ASN A 48 20.80 8.44 -20.25
CA ASN A 48 21.71 7.56 -19.50
C ASN A 48 22.66 8.34 -18.57
N LEU A 49 22.19 9.47 -18.03
CA LEU A 49 22.98 10.27 -17.09
C LEU A 49 22.94 9.60 -15.72
N GLN A 50 24.11 9.44 -15.09
CA GLN A 50 24.29 8.64 -13.88
C GLN A 50 24.89 9.46 -12.73
N GLY A 51 24.89 8.89 -11.52
CA GLY A 51 25.39 9.50 -10.30
C GLY A 51 24.29 10.05 -9.39
N LEU A 52 24.68 10.46 -8.18
CA LEU A 52 23.75 10.83 -7.10
C LEU A 52 22.76 11.95 -7.45
N ARG A 53 23.09 12.78 -8.45
CA ARG A 53 22.22 13.85 -8.93
C ARG A 53 20.98 13.36 -9.67
N TRP A 54 20.99 12.13 -10.19
CA TRP A 54 19.91 11.54 -10.96
C TRP A 54 19.18 10.52 -10.09
N SER A 55 18.21 11.00 -9.32
CA SER A 55 17.46 10.16 -8.37
C SER A 55 15.98 10.51 -8.37
N ALA A 56 15.13 9.50 -8.18
CA ALA A 56 13.71 9.65 -7.91
C ALA A 56 13.38 9.85 -6.43
N ASP A 57 14.37 9.88 -5.53
CA ASP A 57 14.17 10.03 -4.08
C ASP A 57 14.04 11.51 -3.69
N PHE A 58 12.80 11.97 -3.50
CA PHE A 58 12.52 13.33 -3.05
C PHE A 58 13.06 13.59 -1.65
N ILE A 59 12.96 12.62 -0.74
CA ILE A 59 13.35 12.77 0.67
C ILE A 59 14.86 13.02 0.76
N SER A 60 15.67 12.19 0.11
CA SER A 60 17.12 12.34 0.09
C SER A 60 17.55 13.63 -0.61
N GLN A 61 16.92 14.01 -1.72
CA GLN A 61 17.22 15.28 -2.40
C GLN A 61 16.88 16.51 -1.54
N LYS A 62 15.75 16.47 -0.83
CA LYS A 62 15.37 17.54 0.11
C LYS A 62 16.36 17.64 1.27
N ASN A 63 16.79 16.50 1.83
CA ASN A 63 17.76 16.46 2.91
C ASN A 63 19.13 16.99 2.48
N TRP A 64 19.59 16.64 1.27
CA TRP A 64 20.81 17.20 0.69
C TRP A 64 20.69 18.72 0.50
N CYS A 65 19.56 19.21 -0.01
CA CYS A 65 19.36 20.66 -0.17
C CYS A 65 19.44 21.41 1.16
N LYS A 66 18.89 20.83 2.24
CA LYS A 66 18.94 21.41 3.59
C LYS A 66 20.36 21.48 4.16
N SER A 67 21.31 20.68 3.66
CA SER A 67 22.69 20.67 4.14
C SER A 67 23.63 21.63 3.41
N VAL A 68 23.18 22.24 2.30
CA VAL A 68 23.99 23.15 1.48
C VAL A 68 23.43 24.56 1.46
N ARG A 69 24.23 25.53 1.01
CA ARG A 69 23.77 26.91 0.78
C ARG A 69 22.96 26.97 -0.51
N ARG A 70 21.98 27.89 -0.58
CA ARG A 70 21.11 28.09 -1.75
C ARG A 70 21.87 28.13 -3.09
N PRO A 71 22.98 28.89 -3.26
CA PRO A 71 23.70 28.92 -4.53
C PRO A 71 24.23 27.55 -4.99
N ILE A 72 24.55 26.65 -4.05
CA ILE A 72 25.00 25.29 -4.37
C ILE A 72 23.84 24.45 -4.93
N ALA A 73 22.67 24.52 -4.31
CA ALA A 73 21.47 23.82 -4.77
C ALA A 73 20.93 24.38 -6.10
N GLU A 74 20.99 25.70 -6.29
CA GLU A 74 20.66 26.35 -7.57
C GLU A 74 21.61 25.90 -8.68
N ASN A 75 22.92 25.87 -8.39
CA ASN A 75 23.92 25.38 -9.33
C ASN A 75 23.67 23.90 -9.69
N GLU A 76 23.34 23.05 -8.73
CA GLU A 76 23.05 21.64 -9.01
C GLU A 76 21.81 21.45 -9.91
N THR A 77 20.80 22.31 -9.75
CA THR A 77 19.63 22.33 -10.64
C THR A 77 19.99 22.80 -12.05
N ALA A 78 20.84 23.83 -12.15
CA ALA A 78 21.32 24.36 -13.43
C ALA A 78 22.19 23.34 -14.17
N GLU A 79 23.07 22.63 -13.47
CA GLU A 79 23.92 21.58 -14.04
C GLU A 79 23.10 20.40 -14.56
N ARG A 80 22.06 19.96 -13.82
CA ARG A 80 21.12 18.95 -14.34
C ARG A 80 20.40 19.43 -15.59
N ARG A 81 19.95 20.68 -15.63
CA ARG A 81 19.32 21.27 -16.82
C ARG A 81 20.29 21.25 -18.01
N LYS A 82 21.54 21.70 -17.80
CA LYS A 82 22.57 21.72 -18.84
C LYS A 82 22.85 20.32 -19.38
N SER A 83 23.00 19.31 -18.53
CA SER A 83 23.20 17.92 -18.97
C SER A 83 22.01 17.38 -19.78
N LEU A 84 20.78 17.71 -19.40
CA LEU A 84 19.58 17.34 -20.16
C LEU A 84 19.52 18.04 -21.52
N THR A 85 19.81 19.34 -21.58
CA THR A 85 19.87 20.08 -22.85
C THR A 85 20.94 19.50 -23.77
N GLN A 86 22.11 19.12 -23.23
CA GLN A 86 23.17 18.44 -23.99
C GLN A 86 22.76 17.06 -24.53
N CYS A 87 21.84 16.38 -23.85
CA CYS A 87 21.23 15.14 -24.33
C CYS A 87 20.13 15.38 -25.40
N GLY A 88 19.70 16.62 -25.62
CA GLY A 88 18.62 16.94 -26.55
C GLY A 88 17.22 16.95 -25.91
N VAL A 89 17.13 17.03 -24.58
CA VAL A 89 15.87 17.34 -23.89
C VAL A 89 15.58 18.83 -24.05
N PRO A 90 14.40 19.24 -24.58
CA PRO A 90 14.12 20.63 -24.86
C PRO A 90 13.90 21.44 -23.57
N GLU A 91 14.37 22.69 -23.54
CA GLU A 91 14.32 23.56 -22.34
C GLU A 91 12.90 23.91 -21.89
N ASN A 92 11.97 23.98 -22.84
CA ASN A 92 10.54 24.18 -22.56
C ASN A 92 9.86 22.89 -22.05
N ASN A 93 10.63 21.81 -21.85
CA ASN A 93 10.21 20.58 -21.21
C ASN A 93 8.93 20.02 -21.86
N ILE A 94 8.88 19.96 -23.21
CA ILE A 94 7.83 19.24 -23.92
C ILE A 94 7.91 17.79 -23.46
N ARG A 95 7.01 17.45 -22.53
CA ARG A 95 6.94 16.12 -21.94
C ARG A 95 6.65 15.14 -23.06
N LYS A 96 7.52 14.14 -23.24
CA LYS A 96 7.18 12.99 -24.07
C LYS A 96 5.96 12.33 -23.44
N PRO A 97 4.82 12.21 -24.16
CA PRO A 97 3.66 11.52 -23.64
C PRO A 97 4.06 10.11 -23.19
N PHE A 98 3.64 9.69 -21.99
CA PHE A 98 4.03 8.39 -21.44
C PHE A 98 3.70 7.23 -22.40
N ASN A 99 2.54 7.28 -23.06
CA ASN A 99 2.10 6.27 -24.03
C ASN A 99 2.93 6.25 -25.34
N SER A 100 3.82 7.23 -25.55
CA SER A 100 4.76 7.26 -26.68
C SER A 100 6.16 6.73 -26.32
N LEU A 101 6.38 6.39 -25.05
CA LEU A 101 7.64 5.83 -24.60
C LEU A 101 7.78 4.38 -25.08
N GLU A 102 9.02 3.98 -25.36
CA GLU A 102 9.32 2.57 -25.52
C GLU A 102 8.97 1.80 -24.25
N TYR A 103 8.45 0.60 -24.42
CA TYR A 103 7.95 -0.26 -23.34
C TYR A 103 8.94 -0.36 -22.16
N GLY A 104 10.23 -0.60 -22.43
CA GLY A 104 11.24 -0.71 -21.38
C GLY A 104 11.49 0.58 -20.59
N LEU A 105 11.26 1.76 -21.18
CA LEU A 105 11.36 3.04 -20.47
C LEU A 105 10.13 3.31 -19.62
N ALA A 106 8.94 3.05 -20.17
CA ALA A 106 7.69 3.13 -19.42
C ALA A 106 7.77 2.21 -18.18
N ASP A 107 8.23 0.98 -18.38
CA ASP A 107 8.44 0.01 -17.32
C ASP A 107 9.46 0.48 -16.26
N PHE A 108 10.62 0.99 -16.69
CA PHE A 108 11.62 1.50 -15.76
C PHE A 108 11.09 2.67 -14.92
N LEU A 109 10.28 3.56 -15.51
CA LEU A 109 9.62 4.64 -14.77
C LEU A 109 8.62 4.10 -13.74
N ILE A 110 7.82 3.10 -14.10
CA ILE A 110 6.84 2.50 -13.18
C ILE A 110 7.53 1.74 -12.06
N THR A 111 8.56 0.97 -12.36
CA THR A 111 9.41 0.30 -11.36
C THR A 111 10.03 1.33 -10.41
N THR A 112 10.54 2.45 -10.93
CA THR A 112 11.09 3.53 -10.11
C THR A 112 10.02 4.15 -9.20
N ALA A 113 8.79 4.35 -9.71
CA ALA A 113 7.67 4.83 -8.93
C ALA A 113 7.26 3.83 -7.83
N ILE A 114 7.23 2.53 -8.13
CA ILE A 114 6.98 1.45 -7.17
C ILE A 114 7.99 1.52 -6.02
N GLU A 115 9.28 1.66 -6.30
CA GLU A 115 10.32 1.78 -5.28
C GLU A 115 10.17 3.03 -4.40
N ARG A 116 9.52 4.09 -4.88
CA ARG A 116 9.17 5.27 -4.05
C ARG A 116 7.87 5.04 -3.28
N ALA A 117 6.90 4.34 -3.86
CA ALA A 117 5.65 4.00 -3.21
C ALA A 117 5.87 3.09 -1.99
N LYS A 118 6.76 2.10 -2.10
CA LYS A 118 7.11 1.17 -1.00
C LYS A 118 7.60 1.87 0.28
N VAL A 119 8.17 3.06 0.16
CA VAL A 119 8.72 3.85 1.29
C VAL A 119 7.88 5.07 1.65
N ASP A 120 6.63 5.12 1.17
CA ASP A 120 5.65 6.20 1.43
C ASP A 120 6.12 7.61 0.99
N ASP A 121 6.96 7.68 -0.05
CA ASP A 121 7.40 8.95 -0.64
C ASP A 121 6.34 9.53 -1.60
N VAL A 122 5.25 10.01 -1.01
CA VAL A 122 4.12 10.62 -1.73
C VAL A 122 4.54 11.83 -2.58
N ARG A 123 5.60 12.54 -2.21
CA ARG A 123 6.06 13.72 -2.95
C ARG A 123 6.71 13.31 -4.27
N SER A 124 7.49 12.25 -4.28
CA SER A 124 7.97 11.65 -5.52
C SER A 124 6.82 11.17 -6.38
N ILE A 125 5.89 10.39 -5.84
CA ILE A 125 4.71 9.89 -6.60
C ILE A 125 3.90 11.05 -7.21
N GLN A 126 3.73 12.15 -6.49
CA GLN A 126 3.09 13.36 -7.02
C GLN A 126 3.88 13.98 -8.19
N VAL A 127 5.22 13.96 -8.16
CA VAL A 127 6.04 14.39 -9.30
C VAL A 127 5.86 13.45 -10.49
N PHE A 128 5.90 12.12 -10.29
CA PHE A 128 5.67 11.14 -11.36
C PHE A 128 4.32 11.39 -12.06
N GLY A 129 3.25 11.57 -11.29
CA GLY A 129 1.93 11.89 -11.84
C GLY A 129 1.90 13.24 -12.57
N ARG A 130 2.55 14.28 -12.03
CA ARG A 130 2.68 15.58 -12.71
C ARG A 130 3.44 15.46 -14.03
N GLU A 131 4.48 14.63 -14.10
CA GLU A 131 5.25 14.37 -15.32
C GLU A 131 4.53 13.41 -16.30
N GLY A 132 3.30 12.99 -15.98
CA GLY A 132 2.44 12.23 -16.89
C GLY A 132 2.66 10.72 -16.88
N VAL A 133 3.35 10.18 -15.87
CA VAL A 133 3.51 8.73 -15.71
C VAL A 133 2.16 8.08 -15.40
N ASP A 134 1.78 7.07 -16.18
CA ASP A 134 0.50 6.38 -16.03
C ASP A 134 0.58 5.27 -14.97
N PHE A 135 0.00 5.50 -13.80
CA PHE A 135 -0.01 4.50 -12.71
C PHE A 135 -0.92 3.30 -12.97
N ASN A 136 -1.72 3.29 -14.05
CA ASN A 136 -2.47 2.13 -14.51
C ASN A 136 -1.67 1.26 -15.50
N TRP A 137 -0.43 1.65 -15.83
CA TRP A 137 0.45 0.85 -16.67
C TRP A 137 0.68 -0.53 -16.04
N GLU A 138 0.17 -1.56 -16.71
CA GLU A 138 0.33 -2.95 -16.33
C GLU A 138 1.65 -3.46 -16.89
N TRP A 139 2.60 -3.76 -16.02
CA TRP A 139 3.82 -4.42 -16.44
C TRP A 139 3.55 -5.87 -16.86
N GLY A 140 4.13 -6.26 -17.98
CA GLY A 140 4.16 -7.62 -18.54
C GLY A 140 5.10 -8.61 -17.85
N GLY A 141 5.37 -8.47 -16.55
CA GLY A 141 6.22 -9.44 -15.83
C GLY A 141 5.89 -9.71 -14.36
N ASN A 142 4.71 -9.29 -13.88
CA ASN A 142 4.07 -9.73 -12.63
C ASN A 142 4.13 -8.82 -11.37
N ASP A 143 4.72 -7.63 -11.40
CA ASP A 143 4.83 -6.73 -10.22
C ASP A 143 3.55 -5.94 -9.83
N SER A 144 2.44 -6.03 -10.57
CA SER A 144 1.21 -5.27 -10.28
C SER A 144 1.40 -3.73 -10.33
N THR A 145 0.42 -2.98 -9.83
CA THR A 145 0.37 -1.51 -9.92
C THR A 145 1.14 -0.83 -8.79
N VAL A 146 1.43 0.47 -8.97
CA VAL A 146 2.00 1.32 -7.90
C VAL A 146 1.13 1.29 -6.64
N LEU A 147 -0.20 1.28 -6.81
CA LEU A 147 -1.15 1.22 -5.69
C LEU A 147 -1.12 -0.14 -4.98
N PHE A 148 -0.99 -1.26 -5.70
CA PHE A 148 -0.83 -2.58 -5.08
C PHE A 148 0.37 -2.60 -4.12
N HIS A 149 1.53 -2.11 -4.57
CA HIS A 149 2.72 -2.03 -3.73
C HIS A 149 2.56 -1.07 -2.57
N ALA A 150 1.90 0.07 -2.76
CA ALA A 150 1.61 1.00 -1.68
C ALA A 150 0.73 0.35 -0.58
N ILE A 151 -0.29 -0.43 -0.95
CA ILE A 151 -1.15 -1.14 0.00
C ILE A 151 -0.37 -2.24 0.72
N LYS A 152 0.33 -3.10 -0.03
CA LYS A 152 1.16 -4.20 0.51
C LYS A 152 2.16 -3.69 1.55
N HIS A 153 2.80 -2.56 1.29
CA HIS A 153 3.80 -1.94 2.16
C HIS A 153 3.23 -0.94 3.17
N GLN A 154 1.90 -0.75 3.19
CA GLN A 154 1.21 0.13 4.14
C GLN A 154 1.66 1.60 4.05
N ALA A 155 1.98 2.04 2.83
CA ALA A 155 2.38 3.40 2.52
C ALA A 155 1.16 4.34 2.51
N SER A 156 0.71 4.73 3.70
CA SER A 156 -0.57 5.41 3.93
C SER A 156 -0.73 6.70 3.11
N LYS A 157 0.32 7.53 2.97
CA LYS A 157 0.23 8.78 2.20
C LYS A 157 0.11 8.51 0.71
N VAL A 158 0.87 7.53 0.20
CA VAL A 158 0.82 7.14 -1.21
C VAL A 158 -0.52 6.48 -1.55
N VAL A 159 -1.02 5.59 -0.70
CA VAL A 159 -2.35 4.97 -0.85
C VAL A 159 -3.43 6.05 -0.92
N ARG A 160 -3.46 6.97 0.05
CA ARG A 160 -4.45 8.07 0.08
C ARG A 160 -4.40 8.95 -1.15
N TYR A 161 -3.22 9.12 -1.75
CA TYR A 161 -3.06 9.87 -3.00
C TYR A 161 -3.56 9.09 -4.22
N LEU A 162 -3.28 7.79 -4.32
CA LEU A 162 -3.56 7.01 -5.53
C LEU A 162 -4.96 6.38 -5.59
N ILE A 163 -5.61 6.15 -4.45
CA ILE A 163 -6.86 5.38 -4.36
C ILE A 163 -8.01 5.90 -5.23
N GLY A 164 -8.02 7.20 -5.54
CA GLY A 164 -9.03 7.83 -6.39
C GLY A 164 -8.77 7.75 -7.90
N PHE A 165 -7.60 7.25 -8.32
CA PHE A 165 -7.15 7.32 -9.73
C PHE A 165 -6.67 5.96 -10.28
N VAL A 166 -6.40 4.99 -9.41
CA VAL A 166 -5.87 3.67 -9.76
C VAL A 166 -6.78 2.61 -9.16
N ASN A 167 -7.13 1.57 -9.94
CA ASN A 167 -7.97 0.49 -9.44
C ASN A 167 -7.28 -0.25 -8.27
N PRO A 168 -7.84 -0.24 -7.04
CA PRO A 168 -7.24 -0.91 -5.89
C PRO A 168 -7.36 -2.44 -5.94
N ASN A 169 -8.25 -2.99 -6.74
CA ASN A 169 -8.54 -4.42 -6.82
C ASN A 169 -7.74 -5.09 -7.95
N ARG A 170 -6.44 -4.77 -8.04
CA ARG A 170 -5.49 -5.38 -8.97
C ARG A 170 -4.53 -6.28 -8.21
N SER A 171 -4.34 -7.50 -8.69
CA SER A 171 -3.32 -8.43 -8.18
C SER A 171 -2.02 -8.31 -8.99
N THR A 172 -0.98 -8.99 -8.51
CA THR A 172 0.12 -9.44 -9.36
C THR A 172 -0.37 -10.56 -10.28
N ASN A 173 0.26 -10.75 -11.43
CA ASN A 173 -0.04 -11.90 -12.30
C ASN A 173 0.18 -13.21 -11.52
N GLY A 174 -0.85 -14.05 -11.48
CA GLY A 174 -0.89 -15.28 -10.69
C GLY A 174 -0.79 -15.08 -9.17
N GLY A 175 -1.03 -13.87 -8.65
CA GLY A 175 -0.96 -13.61 -7.21
C GLY A 175 -2.26 -13.11 -6.59
N GLY A 176 -2.16 -12.75 -5.31
CA GLY A 176 -3.30 -12.45 -4.45
C GLY A 176 -3.72 -10.99 -4.39
N ALA A 177 -4.76 -10.74 -3.61
CA ALA A 177 -5.29 -9.41 -3.38
C ALA A 177 -4.35 -8.53 -2.53
N PRO A 178 -4.29 -7.20 -2.79
CA PRO A 178 -3.45 -6.29 -2.01
C PRO A 178 -3.79 -6.30 -0.51
N LEU A 179 -5.07 -6.42 -0.13
CA LEU A 179 -5.48 -6.53 1.28
C LEU A 179 -4.94 -7.79 1.96
N ALA A 180 -4.87 -8.92 1.26
CA ALA A 180 -4.29 -10.15 1.80
C ALA A 180 -2.79 -9.98 2.08
N PHE A 181 -2.05 -9.34 1.16
CA PHE A 181 -0.63 -9.02 1.37
C PHE A 181 -0.42 -8.01 2.51
N MET A 182 -1.27 -6.99 2.62
CA MET A 182 -1.25 -6.04 3.74
C MET A 182 -1.40 -6.79 5.09
N LEU A 183 -2.37 -7.69 5.18
CA LEU A 183 -2.67 -8.47 6.38
C LEU A 183 -1.65 -9.58 6.68
N ALA A 184 -0.82 -9.96 5.70
CA ALA A 184 0.25 -10.92 5.91
C ALA A 184 1.46 -10.32 6.67
N ASN A 185 1.57 -9.00 6.73
CA ASN A 185 2.62 -8.30 7.49
C ASN A 185 2.49 -8.55 9.00
N GLU A 186 3.61 -8.54 9.72
CA GLU A 186 3.62 -8.70 11.18
C GLU A 186 2.92 -7.57 11.93
N LYS A 187 3.01 -6.35 11.39
CA LYS A 187 2.37 -5.14 11.92
C LYS A 187 1.38 -4.62 10.90
N VAL A 188 0.11 -4.56 11.30
CA VAL A 188 -0.99 -4.07 10.46
C VAL A 188 -1.39 -2.65 10.90
N ASP A 189 -1.39 -1.72 9.96
CA ASP A 189 -1.97 -0.39 10.05
C ASP A 189 -3.48 -0.50 9.85
N TYR A 190 -4.19 -0.65 10.97
CA TYR A 190 -5.64 -0.78 10.95
C TYR A 190 -6.38 0.50 10.53
N ASP A 191 -5.76 1.68 10.66
CA ASP A 191 -6.38 2.93 10.25
C ASP A 191 -6.31 3.06 8.71
N LEU A 192 -5.23 2.57 8.10
CA LEU A 192 -5.14 2.38 6.66
C LEU A 192 -6.10 1.29 6.16
N LEU A 193 -6.21 0.15 6.86
CA LEU A 193 -7.16 -0.92 6.49
C LEU A 193 -8.58 -0.37 6.43
N ARG A 194 -8.99 0.33 7.49
CA ARG A 194 -10.31 0.97 7.56
C ARG A 194 -10.51 1.97 6.42
N PHE A 195 -9.53 2.83 6.16
CA PHE A 195 -9.58 3.78 5.05
C PHE A 195 -9.78 3.07 3.70
N LEU A 196 -9.05 1.99 3.43
CA LEU A 196 -9.19 1.21 2.19
C LEU A 196 -10.60 0.64 2.03
N LEU A 197 -11.15 0.03 3.09
CA LEU A 197 -12.49 -0.56 3.07
C LEU A 197 -13.58 0.51 2.88
N GLU A 198 -13.43 1.69 3.49
CA GLU A 198 -14.33 2.83 3.30
C GLU A 198 -14.22 3.46 1.90
N ASN A 199 -13.13 3.21 1.16
CA ASN A 199 -12.88 3.74 -0.19
C ASN A 199 -12.99 2.66 -1.29
N GLY A 200 -13.81 1.63 -1.07
CA GLY A 200 -14.23 0.70 -2.14
C GLY A 200 -13.22 -0.37 -2.53
N VAL A 201 -12.19 -0.62 -1.70
CA VAL A 201 -11.35 -1.82 -1.88
C VAL A 201 -12.17 -3.05 -1.50
N ASP A 202 -12.28 -4.00 -2.43
CA ASP A 202 -13.09 -5.19 -2.27
C ASP A 202 -12.44 -6.16 -1.29
N ALA A 203 -13.09 -6.36 -0.14
CA ALA A 203 -12.63 -7.28 0.89
C ALA A 203 -12.75 -8.76 0.51
N ASN A 204 -13.50 -9.09 -0.54
CA ASN A 204 -13.67 -10.44 -1.08
C ASN A 204 -12.76 -10.73 -2.28
N TYR A 205 -12.09 -9.72 -2.83
CA TYR A 205 -11.13 -9.92 -3.90
C TYR A 205 -9.99 -10.79 -3.39
N HIS A 206 -9.63 -11.82 -4.15
CA HIS A 206 -8.57 -12.77 -3.80
C HIS A 206 -7.49 -12.88 -4.89
N GLY A 207 -7.44 -11.93 -5.82
CA GLY A 207 -6.53 -12.01 -6.97
C GLY A 207 -6.98 -13.06 -7.99
N GLU A 208 -6.02 -13.55 -8.77
CA GLU A 208 -6.29 -14.45 -9.91
C GLU A 208 -6.53 -15.90 -9.50
N TYR A 209 -5.84 -16.36 -8.45
CA TYR A 209 -6.04 -17.68 -7.89
C TYR A 209 -6.75 -17.60 -6.55
N ARG A 210 -7.64 -18.56 -6.30
CA ARG A 210 -8.28 -18.72 -5.01
C ARG A 210 -7.39 -19.62 -4.15
N THR A 211 -6.69 -19.03 -3.19
CA THR A 211 -5.91 -19.74 -2.15
C THR A 211 -6.20 -19.05 -0.81
N GLU A 212 -6.06 -19.73 0.34
CA GLU A 212 -6.30 -19.06 1.62
C GLU A 212 -5.40 -17.85 1.87
N SER A 213 -4.15 -17.89 1.40
CA SER A 213 -3.19 -16.80 1.60
C SER A 213 -3.52 -15.56 0.79
N TYR A 214 -4.43 -15.66 -0.17
CA TYR A 214 -4.87 -14.56 -1.02
C TYR A 214 -6.25 -14.01 -0.67
N ILE A 215 -6.99 -14.67 0.22
CA ILE A 215 -8.31 -14.21 0.69
C ILE A 215 -8.11 -13.37 1.96
N PRO A 216 -8.42 -12.06 1.95
CA PRO A 216 -8.13 -11.16 3.07
C PRO A 216 -8.70 -11.64 4.41
N LEU A 217 -9.94 -12.12 4.42
CA LEU A 217 -10.59 -12.64 5.62
C LEU A 217 -9.89 -13.89 6.16
N MET A 218 -9.47 -14.80 5.28
CA MET A 218 -8.74 -16.01 5.69
C MET A 218 -7.39 -15.65 6.31
N VAL A 219 -6.62 -14.74 5.70
CA VAL A 219 -5.35 -14.27 6.27
C VAL A 219 -5.57 -13.67 7.67
N ALA A 220 -6.59 -12.82 7.84
CA ALA A 220 -6.90 -12.23 9.14
C ALA A 220 -7.29 -13.27 10.21
N VAL A 221 -8.06 -14.30 9.83
CA VAL A 221 -8.43 -15.41 10.72
C VAL A 221 -7.22 -16.26 11.09
N GLN A 222 -6.39 -16.64 10.12
CA GLN A 222 -5.17 -17.43 10.33
C GLN A 222 -4.17 -16.72 11.25
N LYS A 223 -4.02 -15.40 11.08
CA LYS A 223 -3.17 -14.54 11.90
C LYS A 223 -3.81 -14.15 13.23
N ARG A 224 -5.07 -14.55 13.48
CA ARG A 224 -5.83 -14.25 14.72
C ARG A 224 -6.02 -12.74 14.93
N TYR A 225 -6.09 -11.97 13.85
CA TYR A 225 -6.25 -10.51 13.87
C TYR A 225 -7.73 -10.13 14.03
N LEU A 226 -8.25 -10.24 15.27
CA LEU A 226 -9.66 -9.94 15.58
C LEU A 226 -10.13 -8.58 15.07
N ARG A 227 -9.31 -7.53 15.15
CA ARG A 227 -9.65 -6.20 14.62
C ARG A 227 -9.80 -6.22 13.09
N ALA A 228 -8.90 -6.89 12.37
CA ALA A 228 -9.00 -7.01 10.92
C ALA A 228 -10.23 -7.83 10.50
N VAL A 229 -10.50 -8.95 11.17
CA VAL A 229 -11.71 -9.76 10.91
C VAL A 229 -12.97 -8.90 11.11
N ARG A 230 -13.01 -8.11 12.19
CA ARG A 230 -14.13 -7.18 12.45
C ARG A 230 -14.26 -6.12 11.37
N ASP A 231 -13.19 -5.45 11.00
CA ASP A 231 -13.24 -4.36 10.02
C ASP A 231 -13.60 -4.89 8.62
N LEU A 232 -13.00 -6.02 8.20
CA LEU A 232 -13.32 -6.68 6.92
C LEU A 232 -14.80 -7.05 6.80
N ILE A 233 -15.40 -7.61 7.85
CA ILE A 233 -16.82 -8.00 7.84
C ILE A 233 -17.73 -6.78 7.93
N THR A 234 -17.48 -5.90 8.89
CA THR A 234 -18.45 -4.84 9.23
C THR A 234 -18.37 -3.64 8.29
N ILE A 235 -17.16 -3.27 7.86
CA ILE A 235 -16.90 -2.15 6.95
C ILE A 235 -16.82 -2.70 5.53
N GLY A 236 -15.92 -3.67 5.30
CA GLY A 236 -15.63 -4.23 3.98
C GLY A 236 -16.68 -5.18 3.41
N LYS A 237 -17.68 -5.57 4.21
CA LYS A 237 -18.72 -6.55 3.84
C LYS A 237 -18.13 -7.87 3.32
N ALA A 238 -16.99 -8.29 3.88
CA ALA A 238 -16.37 -9.57 3.57
C ALA A 238 -17.35 -10.71 3.93
N SER A 239 -17.56 -11.61 2.98
CA SER A 239 -18.37 -12.81 3.20
C SER A 239 -17.59 -13.79 4.08
N PRO A 240 -18.17 -14.29 5.19
CA PRO A 240 -17.54 -15.29 6.04
C PRO A 240 -17.49 -16.69 5.42
N ASN A 241 -17.91 -16.83 4.16
CA ASN A 241 -18.00 -18.09 3.42
C ASN A 241 -17.10 -18.08 2.16
N VAL A 242 -16.18 -17.12 2.03
CA VAL A 242 -15.15 -17.12 0.98
C VAL A 242 -13.90 -17.81 1.50
N PHE A 243 -13.58 -18.98 0.93
CA PHE A 243 -12.41 -19.80 1.24
C PHE A 243 -12.00 -20.65 0.03
N ASP A 244 -10.81 -21.26 0.10
CA ASP A 244 -10.36 -22.27 -0.86
C ASP A 244 -10.70 -23.68 -0.35
N THR A 245 -10.02 -24.16 0.69
CA THR A 245 -10.21 -25.52 1.21
C THR A 245 -10.95 -25.59 2.54
N VAL A 246 -10.62 -24.71 3.50
CA VAL A 246 -11.17 -24.74 4.86
C VAL A 246 -11.99 -23.49 5.14
N PRO A 247 -13.25 -23.60 5.61
CA PRO A 247 -14.05 -22.44 5.97
C PRO A 247 -13.42 -21.58 7.07
N PRO A 248 -13.61 -20.24 7.06
CA PRO A 248 -13.05 -19.35 8.07
C PRO A 248 -13.48 -19.75 9.49
N LEU A 249 -14.74 -20.17 9.67
CA LEU A 249 -15.27 -20.60 10.98
C LEU A 249 -14.56 -21.86 11.50
N THR A 250 -14.39 -22.86 10.65
CA THR A 250 -13.67 -24.10 10.97
C THR A 250 -12.23 -23.81 11.40
N TYR A 251 -11.56 -22.88 10.71
CA TYR A 251 -10.21 -22.45 11.07
C TYR A 251 -10.16 -21.77 12.45
N ALA A 252 -11.07 -20.82 12.71
CA ALA A 252 -11.16 -20.12 14.00
C ALA A 252 -11.43 -21.09 15.18
N LEU A 253 -12.29 -22.08 14.97
CA LEU A 253 -12.60 -23.09 15.98
C LEU A 253 -11.40 -24.01 16.25
N LYS A 254 -10.69 -24.47 15.21
CA LYS A 254 -9.46 -25.26 15.37
C LYS A 254 -8.36 -24.48 16.13
N ASN A 255 -8.28 -23.17 15.92
CA ASN A 255 -7.37 -22.28 16.65
C ASN A 255 -7.85 -21.94 18.08
N LYS A 256 -9.04 -22.39 18.47
CA LYS A 256 -9.70 -22.06 19.74
C LYS A 256 -9.98 -20.55 19.91
N ASP A 257 -10.12 -19.82 18.82
CA ASP A 257 -10.37 -18.37 18.80
C ASP A 257 -11.86 -18.04 18.96
N THR A 258 -12.32 -18.06 20.22
CA THR A 258 -13.72 -17.85 20.57
C THR A 258 -14.31 -16.56 20.00
N GLU A 259 -13.59 -15.43 20.10
CA GLU A 259 -14.13 -14.13 19.67
C GLU A 259 -14.20 -14.00 18.14
N ILE A 260 -13.24 -14.57 17.40
CA ILE A 260 -13.29 -14.62 15.94
C ILE A 260 -14.41 -15.58 15.48
N ALA A 261 -14.53 -16.74 16.10
CA ALA A 261 -15.58 -17.71 15.78
C ALA A 261 -16.98 -17.12 16.03
N LEU A 262 -17.20 -16.47 17.19
CA LEU A 262 -18.47 -15.77 17.47
C LEU A 262 -18.77 -14.68 16.46
N LEU A 263 -17.76 -13.89 16.06
CA LEU A 263 -17.92 -12.86 15.04
C LEU A 263 -18.35 -13.46 13.69
N LEU A 264 -17.70 -14.55 13.24
CA LEU A 264 -18.05 -15.24 11.99
C LEU A 264 -19.47 -15.84 12.05
N ILE A 265 -19.84 -16.51 13.15
CA ILE A 265 -21.20 -17.03 13.39
C ILE A 265 -22.25 -15.91 13.35
N ASN A 266 -21.94 -14.77 13.96
CA ASN A 266 -22.84 -13.62 13.97
C ASN A 266 -22.96 -12.95 12.60
N SER A 267 -22.00 -13.18 11.72
CA SER A 267 -21.94 -12.59 10.38
C SER A 267 -22.45 -13.52 9.28
N GLY A 268 -23.00 -14.69 9.62
CA GLY A 268 -23.61 -15.61 8.67
C GLY A 268 -22.65 -16.66 8.09
N ALA A 269 -21.61 -17.04 8.83
CA ALA A 269 -20.82 -18.22 8.48
C ALA A 269 -21.72 -19.47 8.40
N ASN A 270 -21.48 -20.34 7.41
CA ASN A 270 -22.21 -21.60 7.27
C ASN A 270 -21.87 -22.52 8.45
N LEU A 271 -22.87 -22.79 9.28
CA LEU A 271 -22.72 -23.59 10.51
C LEU A 271 -22.77 -25.10 10.25
N ASN A 272 -23.10 -25.49 9.03
CA ASN A 272 -23.31 -26.86 8.57
C ASN A 272 -22.32 -27.21 7.46
N PHE A 273 -21.10 -26.67 7.54
CA PHE A 273 -20.00 -26.94 6.62
C PHE A 273 -18.70 -27.10 7.42
N GLY A 274 -18.16 -28.31 7.43
CA GLY A 274 -16.88 -28.66 8.03
C GLY A 274 -15.75 -28.65 6.99
N MET A 275 -15.20 -29.82 6.71
CA MET A 275 -14.44 -30.08 5.48
C MET A 275 -15.38 -30.35 4.30
N TYR A 276 -16.56 -30.93 4.58
CA TYR A 276 -17.64 -31.18 3.63
C TYR A 276 -18.94 -30.49 4.08
N GLU A 277 -19.85 -30.27 3.14
CA GLU A 277 -21.19 -29.76 3.45
C GLU A 277 -22.06 -30.81 4.16
N CYS A 278 -22.95 -30.37 5.05
CA CYS A 278 -23.95 -31.25 5.67
C CYS A 278 -24.76 -32.01 4.63
N GLY A 279 -24.89 -33.32 4.79
CA GLY A 279 -25.52 -34.20 3.80
C GLY A 279 -24.61 -34.69 2.67
N GLN A 280 -23.34 -34.26 2.62
CA GLN A 280 -22.28 -34.89 1.82
C GLN A 280 -21.38 -35.79 2.66
N ILE A 281 -21.60 -35.84 3.98
CA ILE A 281 -20.87 -36.74 4.88
C ILE A 281 -21.35 -38.17 4.64
N THR A 282 -20.49 -38.99 4.04
CA THR A 282 -20.73 -40.43 3.79
C THR A 282 -19.88 -41.27 4.74
N GLY A 283 -20.52 -42.08 5.59
CA GLY A 283 -19.86 -42.98 6.55
C GLY A 283 -19.37 -42.29 7.84
N PRO A 284 -18.64 -42.99 8.72
CA PRO A 284 -18.03 -42.40 9.91
C PRO A 284 -16.86 -41.50 9.47
N ALA A 285 -17.19 -40.33 8.93
CA ALA A 285 -16.19 -39.34 8.59
C ALA A 285 -15.63 -38.78 9.89
N ASN A 286 -14.31 -38.73 10.01
CA ASN A 286 -13.62 -37.89 11.01
C ASN A 286 -13.81 -36.39 10.73
N ASP A 287 -14.73 -36.01 9.85
CA ASP A 287 -15.08 -34.61 9.63
C ASP A 287 -15.85 -34.08 10.83
N LYS A 288 -15.57 -32.83 11.18
CA LYS A 288 -16.16 -32.17 12.34
C LYS A 288 -16.90 -30.94 11.87
N MET A 289 -18.18 -30.89 12.20
CA MET A 289 -18.96 -29.67 12.02
C MET A 289 -18.52 -28.61 13.03
N PRO A 290 -18.82 -27.33 12.76
CA PRO A 290 -18.62 -26.26 13.73
C PRO A 290 -19.16 -26.56 15.14
N LEU A 291 -20.30 -27.27 15.25
CA LEU A 291 -20.87 -27.65 16.54
C LEU A 291 -20.04 -28.71 17.27
N ASP A 292 -19.47 -29.69 16.56
CA ASP A 292 -18.60 -30.71 17.14
C ASP A 292 -17.33 -30.07 17.71
N LEU A 293 -16.69 -29.20 16.92
CA LEU A 293 -15.50 -28.47 17.33
C LEU A 293 -15.76 -27.59 18.57
N ALA A 294 -16.89 -26.87 18.60
CA ALA A 294 -17.27 -26.06 19.75
C ALA A 294 -17.54 -26.90 21.01
N THR A 295 -18.06 -28.12 20.84
CA THR A 295 -18.30 -29.08 21.92
C THR A 295 -17.00 -29.63 22.48
N GLU A 296 -16.05 -29.99 21.63
CA GLU A 296 -14.71 -30.43 22.03
C GLU A 296 -13.92 -29.35 22.75
N MET A 297 -14.13 -28.09 22.40
CA MET A 297 -13.58 -26.94 23.12
C MET A 297 -14.20 -26.73 24.51
N ASN A 298 -15.29 -27.44 24.84
CA ASN A 298 -16.12 -27.21 26.03
C ASN A 298 -16.53 -25.74 26.19
N ASN A 299 -16.92 -25.09 25.09
CA ASN A 299 -17.24 -23.66 25.07
C ASN A 299 -18.76 -23.42 24.93
N PRO A 300 -19.49 -23.20 26.04
CA PRO A 300 -20.93 -23.04 26.01
C PRO A 300 -21.39 -21.80 25.22
N ARG A 301 -20.59 -20.73 25.14
CA ARG A 301 -20.93 -19.54 24.33
C ARG A 301 -21.02 -19.91 22.84
N LEU A 302 -20.04 -20.64 22.33
CA LEU A 302 -20.01 -21.10 20.94
C LEU A 302 -21.10 -22.14 20.68
N ILE A 303 -21.23 -23.14 21.56
CA ILE A 303 -22.26 -24.19 21.44
C ILE A 303 -23.66 -23.56 21.35
N ASN A 304 -23.99 -22.63 22.23
CA ASN A 304 -25.29 -21.95 22.23
C ASN A 304 -25.47 -21.07 20.99
N ALA A 305 -24.44 -20.34 20.57
CA ALA A 305 -24.50 -19.50 19.37
C ALA A 305 -24.73 -20.31 18.08
N ILE A 306 -24.12 -21.51 17.99
CA ILE A 306 -24.27 -22.40 16.83
C ILE A 306 -25.64 -23.08 16.86
N LYS A 307 -26.05 -23.67 17.99
CA LYS A 307 -27.35 -24.36 18.14
C LYS A 307 -28.54 -23.43 17.90
N SER A 308 -28.52 -22.22 18.48
CA SER A 308 -29.60 -21.23 18.31
C SER A 308 -29.81 -20.79 16.87
N LYS A 309 -28.83 -21.03 15.99
CA LYS A 309 -28.88 -20.73 14.56
C LYS A 309 -28.97 -21.99 13.67
N GLY A 310 -29.32 -23.15 14.25
CA GLY A 310 -29.56 -24.38 13.51
C GLY A 310 -28.30 -25.11 13.02
N GLY A 311 -27.15 -24.87 13.65
CA GLY A 311 -25.95 -25.66 13.41
C GLY A 311 -26.12 -27.09 13.94
N LYS A 312 -25.64 -28.05 13.17
CA LYS A 312 -25.73 -29.48 13.42
C LYS A 312 -24.36 -30.08 13.71
N THR A 313 -24.36 -31.21 14.41
CA THR A 313 -23.20 -32.10 14.54
C THR A 313 -22.98 -32.87 13.25
N ALA A 314 -21.76 -33.40 13.04
CA ALA A 314 -21.48 -34.28 11.92
C ALA A 314 -22.41 -35.50 11.91
N ALA A 315 -22.72 -36.05 13.10
CA ALA A 315 -23.64 -37.17 13.26
C ALA A 315 -25.07 -36.86 12.76
N GLU A 316 -25.57 -35.64 13.01
CA GLU A 316 -26.87 -35.15 12.49
C GLU A 316 -26.84 -34.84 10.99
N CYS A 317 -25.65 -34.79 10.37
CA CYS A 317 -25.43 -34.48 8.96
C CYS A 317 -25.12 -35.70 8.09
N VAL A 318 -24.92 -36.89 8.67
CA VAL A 318 -24.74 -38.12 7.91
C VAL A 318 -26.02 -38.42 7.13
N LYS A 319 -25.90 -38.57 5.81
CA LYS A 319 -26.97 -39.21 5.04
C LYS A 319 -26.99 -40.68 5.44
N LEU A 320 -28.04 -41.08 6.16
CA LEU A 320 -28.41 -42.48 6.21
C LEU A 320 -28.84 -42.83 4.79
N ASP A 321 -28.04 -43.62 4.09
CA ASP A 321 -28.42 -44.16 2.79
C ASP A 321 -29.83 -44.73 2.92
N ALA A 322 -30.72 -44.31 2.02
CA ALA A 322 -32.07 -44.82 1.97
C ALA A 322 -31.99 -46.35 1.80
N THR A 323 -32.29 -47.07 2.89
CA THR A 323 -32.57 -48.50 2.88
C THR A 323 -33.79 -48.80 2.02
#